data_AF-A0A091F7L7-F1
#
_entry.id   AF-A0A091F7L7-F1
#
_cell.length_a   1.000
_cell.length_b   1.000
_cell.length_c   1.000
_cell.angle_alpha   90.00
_cell.angle_beta   90.00
_cell.angle_gamma   90.00
#
_symmetry.space_group_name_H-M   'P 1'
#
loop_
_entity.id
_entity.type
_entity.pdbx_description
1 polymer ?
#
loop_
_entity_poly.entity_id
_entity_poly.type
_entity_poly.pdbx_seq_one_letter_code
_entity_poly.pdbx_strand_id
1 'polypeptide(L)'
;QCAGRIPEAEAVLDLLEKCPEHQKKGGFPVIVFEGLDATGKTTVTQAVKDTLNGVLLRSPPACISQWRTVFDDEPTLVKRAFYAAGNYILASEIAKASTQAPVIVDRYWHSTAAYTIATETSGEVQDLPPVQDEVYQWPEDLLKPDLVL
;
A
#
# COMPACT_ATOMS: atom_id res chain seq x y z
N GLN A 1 23.44 -1.51 -8.44
CA GLN A 1 24.34 -1.79 -7.29
C GLN A 1 23.59 -2.11 -5.99
N CYS A 2 22.27 -1.84 -5.85
CA CYS A 2 21.49 -2.25 -4.66
C CYS A 2 21.19 -3.75 -4.57
N ALA A 3 20.97 -4.45 -5.70
CA ALA A 3 20.67 -5.89 -5.73
C ALA A 3 21.78 -6.78 -5.12
N GLY A 4 23.04 -6.32 -5.10
CA GLY A 4 24.13 -7.05 -4.45
C GLY A 4 24.17 -6.93 -2.92
N ARG A 5 23.32 -6.09 -2.32
CA ARG A 5 23.25 -5.85 -0.86
C ARG A 5 21.96 -6.34 -0.22
N ILE A 6 20.86 -6.36 -0.96
CA ILE A 6 19.53 -6.79 -0.48
C ILE A 6 18.97 -7.81 -1.49
N PRO A 7 19.26 -9.11 -1.33
CA PRO A 7 18.78 -10.14 -2.26
C PRO A 7 17.27 -10.14 -2.46
N GLU A 8 16.51 -9.81 -1.42
CA GLU A 8 15.05 -9.72 -1.42
C GLU A 8 14.53 -8.66 -2.39
N ALA A 9 15.33 -7.62 -2.70
CA ALA A 9 14.94 -6.57 -3.63
C ALA A 9 14.76 -7.10 -5.06
N GLU A 10 15.58 -8.07 -5.49
CA GLU A 10 15.42 -8.71 -6.79
C GLU A 10 14.09 -9.46 -6.87
N ALA A 11 13.72 -10.18 -5.81
CA ALA A 11 12.47 -10.91 -5.75
C ALA A 11 11.22 -10.00 -5.71
N VAL A 12 11.31 -8.83 -5.06
CA VAL A 12 10.24 -7.81 -5.11
C VAL A 12 10.10 -7.23 -6.52
N LEU A 13 11.21 -6.91 -7.18
CA LEU A 13 11.21 -6.37 -8.54
C LEU A 13 10.63 -7.38 -9.54
N ASP A 14 11.02 -8.66 -9.44
CA ASP A 14 10.48 -9.75 -10.27
C ASP A 14 8.97 -9.92 -10.15
N LEU A 15 8.38 -9.59 -8.99
CA LEU A 15 6.93 -9.60 -8.78
C LEU A 15 6.28 -8.34 -9.35
N LEU A 16 6.92 -7.18 -9.16
CA LEU A 16 6.44 -5.90 -9.67
C LEU A 16 6.41 -5.88 -11.20
N GLU A 17 7.44 -6.39 -11.88
CA GLU A 17 7.51 -6.46 -13.35
C GLU A 17 6.42 -7.32 -13.98
N LYS A 18 5.83 -8.25 -13.21
CA LYS A 18 4.70 -9.08 -13.65
C LYS A 18 3.34 -8.40 -13.47
N CYS A 19 3.30 -7.27 -12.77
CA CYS A 19 2.07 -6.51 -12.56
C CYS A 19 1.73 -5.71 -13.82
N PRO A 20 0.46 -5.75 -14.28
CA PRO A 20 0.03 -4.88 -15.37
C PRO A 20 0.16 -3.41 -14.99
N GLU A 21 0.56 -2.57 -15.93
CA GLU A 21 0.46 -1.12 -15.77
C GLU A 21 -1.01 -0.68 -15.73
N HIS A 22 -1.32 0.39 -14.98
CA HIS A 22 -2.64 1.01 -14.91
C HIS A 22 -3.78 0.02 -14.60
N GLN A 23 -3.62 -0.79 -13.53
CA GLN A 23 -4.63 -1.79 -13.18
C GLN A 23 -6.00 -1.15 -12.91
N LYS A 24 -7.05 -1.82 -13.35
CA LYS A 24 -8.44 -1.42 -13.12
C LYS A 24 -9.12 -2.41 -12.20
N LYS A 25 -9.90 -1.91 -11.24
CA LYS A 25 -10.76 -2.73 -10.41
C LYS A 25 -11.86 -3.40 -11.25
N GLY A 26 -12.37 -4.52 -10.74
CA GLY A 26 -13.56 -5.16 -11.27
C GLY A 26 -14.86 -4.46 -10.86
N GLY A 27 -15.98 -5.19 -10.98
CA GLY A 27 -17.32 -4.63 -10.72
C GLY A 27 -17.66 -4.41 -9.25
N PHE A 28 -16.94 -5.06 -8.33
CA PHE A 28 -17.18 -4.92 -6.89
C PHE A 28 -16.44 -3.73 -6.28
N PRO A 29 -16.95 -3.17 -5.16
CA PRO A 29 -16.34 -2.02 -4.52
C PRO A 29 -15.00 -2.37 -3.86
N VAL A 30 -14.06 -1.42 -3.90
CA VAL A 30 -12.78 -1.46 -3.19
C VAL A 30 -12.78 -0.39 -2.10
N ILE A 31 -12.66 -0.80 -0.85
CA ILE A 31 -12.71 0.08 0.33
C ILE A 31 -11.39 -0.05 1.08
N VAL A 32 -10.67 1.05 1.22
CA VAL A 32 -9.42 1.12 1.99
C VAL A 32 -9.72 1.65 3.39
N PHE A 33 -9.12 1.01 4.39
CA PHE A 33 -9.10 1.50 5.78
C PHE A 33 -7.67 1.93 6.13
N GLU A 34 -7.52 3.20 6.48
CA GLU A 34 -6.27 3.83 6.89
C GLU A 34 -6.29 4.18 8.37
N GLY A 35 -5.13 4.56 8.91
CA GLY A 35 -4.97 5.05 10.28
C GLY A 35 -3.81 4.41 11.02
N LEU A 36 -3.49 4.91 12.21
CA LEU A 36 -2.31 4.47 12.99
C LEU A 36 -2.43 3.04 13.52
N ASP A 37 -1.30 2.42 13.87
CA ASP A 37 -1.30 1.10 14.50
C ASP A 37 -2.04 1.12 15.85
N ALA A 38 -2.56 -0.05 16.26
CA ALA A 38 -3.28 -0.24 17.52
C ALA A 38 -4.57 0.61 17.70
N THR A 39 -5.19 1.10 16.61
CA THR A 39 -6.48 1.84 16.65
C THR A 39 -7.72 0.98 16.45
N GLY A 40 -7.58 -0.35 16.43
CA GLY A 40 -8.71 -1.28 16.22
C GLY A 40 -9.09 -1.53 14.76
N LYS A 41 -8.32 -1.02 13.77
CA LYS A 41 -8.59 -1.24 12.34
C LYS A 41 -8.78 -2.69 11.98
N THR A 42 -7.90 -3.58 12.44
CA THR A 42 -7.98 -5.02 12.13
C THR A 42 -9.32 -5.63 12.55
N THR A 43 -9.89 -5.19 13.67
CA THR A 43 -11.21 -5.62 14.13
C THR A 43 -12.30 -5.12 13.19
N VAL A 44 -12.27 -3.85 12.80
CA VAL A 44 -13.25 -3.24 11.90
C VAL A 44 -13.17 -3.85 10.50
N THR A 45 -11.97 -3.96 9.92
CA THR A 45 -11.79 -4.54 8.59
C THR A 45 -12.24 -6.00 8.55
N GLN A 46 -12.02 -6.76 9.63
CA GLN A 46 -12.48 -8.14 9.72
C GLN A 46 -14.02 -8.21 9.75
N ALA A 47 -14.66 -7.39 10.59
CA ALA A 47 -16.11 -7.32 10.67
C ALA A 47 -16.77 -6.86 9.36
N VAL A 48 -16.18 -5.87 8.67
CA VAL A 48 -16.67 -5.40 7.36
C VAL A 48 -16.50 -6.49 6.30
N LYS A 49 -15.35 -7.18 6.27
CA LYS A 49 -15.12 -8.32 5.38
C LYS A 49 -16.20 -9.39 5.56
N ASP A 50 -16.48 -9.78 6.80
CA ASP A 50 -17.48 -10.80 7.11
C ASP A 50 -18.91 -10.33 6.78
N THR A 51 -19.23 -9.06 7.02
CA THR A 51 -20.55 -8.47 6.72
C THR A 51 -20.83 -8.39 5.22
N LEU A 52 -19.81 -8.06 4.42
CA LEU A 52 -19.93 -7.91 2.97
C LEU A 52 -19.65 -9.19 2.19
N ASN A 53 -19.34 -10.31 2.88
CA ASN A 53 -18.77 -11.51 2.26
C ASN A 53 -17.61 -11.18 1.31
N GLY A 54 -16.77 -10.24 1.72
CA GLY A 54 -15.68 -9.70 0.93
C GLY A 54 -14.35 -10.43 1.12
N VAL A 55 -13.32 -9.89 0.48
CA VAL A 55 -11.92 -10.31 0.67
C VAL A 55 -11.19 -9.21 1.43
N LEU A 56 -10.35 -9.61 2.39
CA LEU A 56 -9.49 -8.69 3.14
C LEU A 56 -8.06 -8.83 2.63
N LEU A 57 -7.54 -7.77 2.02
CA LEU A 57 -6.15 -7.64 1.60
C LEU A 57 -5.43 -6.63 2.52
N ARG A 58 -4.09 -6.71 2.58
CA ARG A 58 -3.28 -5.90 3.49
C ARG A 58 -2.04 -5.40 2.77
N SER A 59 -1.52 -4.25 3.20
CA SER A 59 -0.21 -3.75 2.78
C SER A 59 0.84 -3.96 3.88
N PRO A 60 2.03 -4.54 3.58
CA PRO A 60 2.41 -5.11 2.28
C PRO A 60 1.65 -6.42 1.98
N PRO A 61 1.48 -6.78 0.68
CA PRO A 61 0.78 -8.00 0.30
C PRO A 61 1.52 -9.26 0.78
N ALA A 62 0.76 -10.34 0.99
CA ALA A 62 1.27 -11.56 1.61
C ALA A 62 2.50 -12.13 0.90
N CYS A 63 2.57 -12.00 -0.43
CA CYS A 63 3.65 -12.49 -1.27
C CYS A 63 5.02 -11.82 -1.03
N ILE A 64 5.06 -10.64 -0.40
CA ILE A 64 6.30 -9.93 -0.04
C ILE A 64 6.40 -9.64 1.46
N SER A 65 5.36 -9.98 2.23
CA SER A 65 5.25 -9.65 3.66
C SER A 65 6.38 -10.25 4.50
N GLN A 66 6.92 -11.40 4.09
CA GLN A 66 8.04 -12.06 4.76
C GLN A 66 9.34 -11.24 4.75
N TRP A 67 9.49 -10.30 3.81
CA TRP A 67 10.69 -9.46 3.70
C TRP A 67 10.55 -8.13 4.41
N ARG A 68 9.39 -7.86 5.01
CA ARG A 68 9.11 -6.58 5.68
C ARG A 68 10.21 -6.19 6.67
N THR A 69 10.63 -7.10 7.55
CA THR A 69 11.66 -6.80 8.56
C THR A 69 12.97 -6.37 7.91
N VAL A 70 13.36 -7.01 6.81
CA VAL A 70 14.59 -6.66 6.07
C VAL A 70 14.52 -5.22 5.58
N PHE A 71 13.43 -4.83 4.91
CA PHE A 71 13.27 -3.47 4.38
C PHE A 71 12.98 -2.42 5.47
N ASP A 72 12.37 -2.82 6.59
CA ASP A 72 12.13 -1.94 7.74
C ASP A 72 13.46 -1.54 8.43
N ASP A 73 14.54 -2.32 8.28
CA ASP A 73 15.88 -2.00 8.82
C ASP A 73 16.74 -1.17 7.84
N GLU A 74 16.30 -1.00 6.60
CA GLU A 74 17.01 -0.24 5.57
C GLU A 74 16.81 1.29 5.67
N PRO A 75 17.69 2.10 5.04
CA PRO A 75 17.51 3.55 4.96
C PRO A 75 16.13 3.95 4.44
N THR A 76 15.62 5.10 4.89
CA THR A 76 14.25 5.58 4.60
C THR A 76 13.85 5.49 3.13
N LEU A 77 14.76 5.83 2.20
CA LEU A 77 14.51 5.76 0.77
C LEU A 77 14.21 4.33 0.28
N VAL A 78 14.98 3.34 0.76
CA VAL A 78 14.84 1.93 0.38
C VAL A 78 13.56 1.34 0.99
N LYS A 79 13.30 1.63 2.26
CA LYS A 79 12.05 1.26 2.93
C LYS A 79 10.82 1.78 2.18
N ARG A 80 10.84 3.06 1.78
CA ARG A 80 9.74 3.68 1.01
C ARG A 80 9.54 2.99 -0.34
N ALA A 81 10.63 2.69 -1.05
CA ALA A 81 10.56 1.97 -2.31
C ALA A 81 9.88 0.59 -2.16
N PHE A 82 10.17 -0.13 -1.07
CA PHE A 82 9.50 -1.41 -0.77
C PHE A 82 7.99 -1.27 -0.59
N TYR A 83 7.54 -0.31 0.24
CA TYR A 83 6.10 -0.11 0.44
C TYR A 83 5.40 0.44 -0.81
N ALA A 84 6.07 1.30 -1.58
CA ALA A 84 5.55 1.77 -2.87
C ALA A 84 5.37 0.59 -3.85
N ALA A 85 6.40 -0.23 -4.05
CA ALA A 85 6.32 -1.44 -4.87
C ALA A 85 5.22 -2.40 -4.38
N GLY A 86 5.11 -2.57 -3.06
CA GLY A 86 4.06 -3.35 -2.43
C GLY A 86 2.65 -2.87 -2.78
N ASN A 87 2.43 -1.56 -2.90
CA ASN A 87 1.13 -1.02 -3.32
C ASN A 87 0.78 -1.37 -4.77
N TYR A 88 1.73 -1.39 -5.70
CA TYR A 88 1.48 -1.82 -7.09
C TYR A 88 1.26 -3.33 -7.21
N ILE A 89 1.96 -4.13 -6.41
CA ILE A 89 1.71 -5.58 -6.32
C ILE A 89 0.31 -5.83 -5.75
N LEU A 90 -0.04 -5.13 -4.66
CA LEU A 90 -1.36 -5.20 -4.05
C LEU A 90 -2.47 -4.72 -5.00
N ALA A 91 -2.19 -3.74 -5.86
CA ALA A 91 -3.13 -3.29 -6.89
C ALA A 91 -3.53 -4.42 -7.85
N SER A 92 -2.60 -5.30 -8.23
CA SER A 92 -2.89 -6.50 -9.03
C SER A 92 -3.84 -7.45 -8.29
N GLU A 93 -3.60 -7.67 -6.99
CA GLU A 93 -4.45 -8.52 -6.15
C GLU A 93 -5.85 -7.92 -5.99
N ILE A 94 -5.95 -6.61 -5.76
CA ILE A 94 -7.21 -5.86 -5.69
C ILE A 94 -7.98 -5.97 -7.01
N ALA A 95 -7.31 -5.71 -8.14
CA ALA A 95 -7.92 -5.76 -9.46
C ALA A 95 -8.56 -7.13 -9.73
N LYS A 96 -7.83 -8.21 -9.41
CA LYS A 96 -8.33 -9.58 -9.54
C LYS A 96 -9.49 -9.86 -8.57
N ALA A 97 -9.32 -9.58 -7.29
CA ALA A 97 -10.32 -9.89 -6.25
C ALA A 97 -11.64 -9.14 -6.47
N SER A 98 -11.57 -7.88 -6.90
CA SER A 98 -12.74 -7.02 -7.17
C SER A 98 -13.55 -7.44 -8.40
N THR A 99 -13.10 -8.43 -9.18
CA THR A 99 -13.95 -9.08 -10.18
C THR A 99 -14.96 -10.07 -9.57
N GLN A 100 -14.72 -10.50 -8.33
CA GLN A 100 -15.45 -11.61 -7.70
C GLN A 100 -16.21 -11.21 -6.43
N ALA A 101 -15.68 -10.27 -5.64
CA ALA A 101 -16.28 -9.87 -4.36
C ALA A 101 -15.84 -8.45 -3.94
N PRO A 102 -16.55 -7.79 -3.00
CA PRO A 102 -16.08 -6.57 -2.35
C PRO A 102 -14.68 -6.75 -1.76
N VAL A 103 -13.81 -5.77 -1.92
CA VAL A 103 -12.42 -5.82 -1.44
C VAL A 103 -12.25 -4.80 -0.33
N ILE A 104 -11.87 -5.29 0.86
CA ILE A 104 -11.46 -4.48 2.00
C ILE A 104 -9.94 -4.49 2.02
N VAL A 105 -9.33 -3.32 2.11
CA VAL A 105 -7.87 -3.16 2.11
C VAL A 105 -7.43 -2.49 3.41
N ASP A 106 -6.60 -3.16 4.21
CA ASP A 106 -5.97 -2.60 5.40
C ASP A 106 -4.64 -1.94 5.00
N ARG A 107 -4.64 -0.60 4.99
CA ARG A 107 -3.58 0.30 4.50
C ARG A 107 -3.29 0.22 3.01
N TYR A 108 -3.06 1.38 2.40
CA TYR A 108 -2.64 1.48 1.01
C TYR A 108 -1.76 2.72 0.77
N TRP A 109 -1.98 3.48 -0.30
CA TRP A 109 -1.14 4.64 -0.67
C TRP A 109 -1.05 5.71 0.42
N HIS A 110 -2.15 6.02 1.12
CA HIS A 110 -2.12 7.08 2.13
C HIS A 110 -1.20 6.75 3.31
N SER A 111 -1.11 5.48 3.72
CA SER A 111 -0.10 5.05 4.69
C SER A 111 1.32 5.32 4.17
N THR A 112 1.63 4.98 2.92
CA THR A 112 2.96 5.24 2.33
C THR A 112 3.28 6.74 2.24
N ALA A 113 2.32 7.57 1.83
CA ALA A 113 2.46 9.02 1.75
C ALA A 113 2.62 9.64 3.15
N ALA A 114 1.78 9.27 4.11
CA ALA A 114 1.83 9.81 5.47
C ALA A 114 3.16 9.47 6.18
N TYR A 115 3.62 8.21 6.08
CA TYR A 115 4.91 7.82 6.65
C TYR A 115 6.09 8.50 5.96
N THR A 116 6.00 8.74 4.65
CA THR A 116 7.00 9.51 3.90
C THR A 116 7.11 10.92 4.48
N ILE A 117 6.00 11.65 4.58
CA ILE A 117 5.98 13.02 5.11
C ILE A 117 6.51 13.04 6.56
N ALA A 118 6.05 12.11 7.39
CA ALA A 118 6.45 12.05 8.79
C ALA A 118 7.94 11.72 9.01
N THR A 119 8.61 11.09 8.05
CA THR A 119 10.03 10.72 8.17
C THR A 119 10.98 11.71 7.49
N GLU A 120 10.48 12.54 6.58
CA GLU A 120 11.28 13.58 5.90
C GLU A 120 11.18 14.95 6.56
N THR A 121 10.15 15.18 7.36
CA THR A 121 9.91 16.46 8.04
C THR A 121 10.33 16.37 9.52
N SER A 122 10.66 17.51 10.13
CA SER A 122 11.05 17.53 11.55
C SER A 122 9.88 17.30 12.52
N GLY A 123 8.66 17.12 11.98
CA GLY A 123 7.41 16.96 12.73
C GLY A 123 6.65 18.27 12.93
N GLU A 124 7.24 19.40 12.58
CA GLU A 124 6.62 20.72 12.66
C GLU A 124 5.72 21.01 11.45
N VAL A 125 4.61 21.73 11.67
CA VAL A 125 3.60 22.01 10.62
C VAL A 125 4.19 22.83 9.47
N GLN A 126 5.10 23.75 9.76
CA GLN A 126 5.78 24.58 8.77
C GLN A 126 6.72 23.80 7.85
N ASP A 127 7.11 22.59 8.24
CA ASP A 127 8.00 21.75 7.45
C ASP A 127 7.23 20.77 6.56
N LEU A 128 5.89 20.77 6.64
CA LEU A 128 5.07 19.95 5.75
C LEU A 128 5.22 20.40 4.29
N PRO A 129 5.19 19.45 3.34
CA PRO A 129 5.13 19.78 1.92
C PRO A 129 4.01 20.78 1.60
N PRO A 130 4.19 21.65 0.60
CA PRO A 130 3.16 22.61 0.21
C PRO A 130 1.90 21.89 -0.27
N VAL A 131 0.73 22.52 -0.15
CA VAL A 131 -0.59 21.89 -0.44
C VAL A 131 -0.68 21.29 -1.85
N GLN A 132 0.06 21.84 -2.81
CA GLN A 132 0.13 21.38 -4.20
C GLN A 132 1.20 20.31 -4.48
N ASP A 133 1.91 19.83 -3.46
CA ASP A 133 2.94 18.81 -3.61
C ASP A 133 2.33 17.48 -4.09
N GLU A 134 3.05 16.79 -4.97
CA GLU A 134 2.64 15.53 -5.57
C GLU A 134 2.46 14.42 -4.53
N VAL A 135 3.11 14.51 -3.37
CA VAL A 135 2.97 13.55 -2.26
C VAL A 135 1.51 13.44 -1.75
N TYR A 136 0.72 14.50 -1.90
CA TYR A 136 -0.69 14.52 -1.53
C TYR A 136 -1.63 13.99 -2.61
N GLN A 137 -1.12 13.79 -3.83
CA GLN A 137 -1.91 13.29 -4.93
C GLN A 137 -1.91 11.75 -4.95
N TRP A 138 -3.02 11.21 -5.45
CA TRP A 138 -3.08 9.78 -5.75
C TRP A 138 -2.26 9.51 -7.03
N PRO A 139 -1.38 8.49 -7.08
CA PRO A 139 -0.60 8.21 -8.28
C PRO A 139 -1.52 7.84 -9.44
N GLU A 140 -1.30 8.45 -10.60
CA GLU A 140 -2.21 8.30 -11.76
C GLU A 140 -2.28 6.87 -12.29
N ASP A 141 -1.21 6.10 -12.11
CA ASP A 141 -1.04 4.73 -12.56
C ASP A 141 -1.38 3.67 -11.50
N LEU A 142 -1.68 4.09 -10.26
CA LEU A 142 -2.08 3.21 -9.17
C LEU A 142 -3.60 3.07 -9.10
N LEU A 143 -4.10 1.83 -9.01
CA LEU A 143 -5.53 1.54 -8.89
C LEU A 143 -6.17 2.34 -7.75
N LYS A 144 -7.09 3.25 -8.09
CA LYS A 144 -7.80 4.08 -7.11
C LYS A 144 -8.99 3.33 -6.48
N PRO A 145 -9.13 3.31 -5.13
CA PRO A 145 -10.27 2.69 -4.46
C PRO A 145 -11.55 3.53 -4.64
N ASP A 146 -12.70 2.91 -4.39
CA ASP A 146 -14.00 3.59 -4.39
C ASP A 146 -14.19 4.44 -3.12
N LEU A 147 -13.61 4.02 -2.00
CA LEU A 147 -13.73 4.67 -0.71
C LEU A 147 -12.47 4.48 0.14
N VAL A 148 -12.11 5.52 0.90
CA VAL A 148 -11.04 5.49 1.90
C VAL A 148 -11.64 5.96 3.24
N LEU A 149 -11.42 5.19 4.31
CA LEU A 149 -11.92 5.42 5.66
C LEU A 149 -10.78 5.48 6.67
#